data_AF-A0A2E0QAL6-F1
#
_entry.id   AF-A0A2E0QAL6-F1
#
_cell.length_a   1.000
_cell.length_b   1.000
_cell.length_c   1.000
_cell.angle_alpha   90.00
_cell.angle_beta   90.00
_cell.angle_gamma   90.00
#
_symmetry.space_group_name_H-M   'P 1'
#
loop_
_entity.id
_entity.type
_entity.pdbx_description
1 polymer ?
#
loop_
_entity_poly.entity_id
_entity_poly.type
_entity_poly.pdbx_seq_one_letter_code
_entity_poly.pdbx_strand_id
1 'polypeptide(L)'
;MFFTAAKITIAALVIAFASWLSGKKPELAGFITALPLVSILAIAFSYMQHHDTAISAQYARSIILAVPVSWLFFAPFFFTEKWGTGFWASYVVGLALLVVGYFLHQQIMRFF
;
A
#
# COMPACT_ATOMS: atom_id res chain seq x y z
N MET A 1 -14.81 8.63 -18.99
CA MET A 1 -14.42 7.24 -19.31
C MET A 1 -12.94 7.13 -19.68
N PHE A 2 -12.43 7.90 -20.66
CA PHE A 2 -11.01 7.88 -21.05
C PHE A 2 -10.04 8.16 -19.89
N PHE A 3 -10.32 9.18 -19.06
CA PHE A 3 -9.51 9.49 -17.88
C PHE A 3 -9.43 8.31 -16.90
N THR A 4 -10.54 7.64 -16.62
CA THR A 4 -10.59 6.45 -15.75
C THR A 4 -9.78 5.29 -16.34
N ALA A 5 -9.88 5.04 -17.64
CA ALA A 5 -9.11 4.00 -18.32
C ALA A 5 -7.61 4.25 -18.20
N ALA A 6 -7.16 5.50 -18.36
CA ALA A 6 -5.75 5.86 -18.17
C ALA A 6 -5.24 5.55 -16.75
N LYS A 7 -6.03 5.85 -15.70
CA LYS A 7 -5.68 5.53 -14.31
C LYS A 7 -5.46 4.02 -14.12
N ILE A 8 -6.38 3.22 -14.65
CA ILE A 8 -6.33 1.75 -14.56
C ILE A 8 -5.11 1.21 -15.29
N THR A 9 -4.85 1.69 -16.52
CA THR A 9 -3.69 1.25 -17.31
C THR A 9 -2.38 1.55 -16.60
N ILE A 10 -2.22 2.76 -16.05
CA ILE A 10 -1.00 3.14 -15.32
C ILE A 10 -0.81 2.24 -14.09
N ALA A 11 -1.86 2.03 -13.29
CA ALA A 11 -1.78 1.17 -12.11
C ALA A 11 -1.43 -0.28 -12.47
N ALA A 12 -2.05 -0.83 -13.51
CA ALA A 12 -1.78 -2.18 -14.00
C ALA A 12 -0.34 -2.34 -14.49
N LEU A 13 0.19 -1.35 -15.21
CA LEU A 13 1.58 -1.36 -15.69
C LEU A 13 2.59 -1.34 -14.54
N VAL A 14 2.35 -0.54 -13.49
CA VAL A 14 3.22 -0.51 -12.30
C VAL A 14 3.26 -1.88 -11.61
N ILE A 15 2.10 -2.52 -11.42
CA ILE A 15 2.01 -3.84 -10.79
C ILE A 15 2.70 -4.90 -11.66
N ALA A 16 2.42 -4.93 -12.96
CA ALA A 16 3.02 -5.87 -13.90
C ALA A 16 4.55 -5.72 -13.94
N PHE A 17 5.04 -4.48 -13.98
CA PHE A 17 6.47 -4.19 -13.97
C PHE A 17 7.14 -4.64 -12.67
N ALA A 18 6.58 -4.29 -11.51
CA ALA A 18 7.14 -4.70 -10.22
C ALA A 18 7.13 -6.23 -10.05
N SER A 19 6.06 -6.91 -10.48
CA SER A 19 5.93 -8.37 -10.42
C SER A 19 6.92 -9.09 -11.34
N TRP A 20 7.21 -8.54 -12.53
CA TRP A 20 8.25 -9.09 -13.40
C TRP A 20 9.65 -8.83 -12.84
N LEU A 21 9.87 -7.63 -12.30
CA LEU A 21 11.15 -7.22 -11.76
C LEU A 21 11.51 -8.02 -10.50
N SER A 22 10.54 -8.47 -9.71
CA SER A 22 10.78 -9.24 -8.49
C SER A 22 11.48 -10.56 -8.75
N GLY A 23 11.25 -11.19 -9.92
CA GLY A 23 11.97 -12.39 -10.34
C GLY A 23 13.42 -12.15 -10.76
N LYS A 24 13.82 -10.89 -10.99
CA LYS A 24 15.19 -10.53 -11.43
C LYS A 24 15.98 -9.76 -10.38
N LYS A 25 15.34 -8.78 -9.74
CA LYS A 25 15.90 -7.87 -8.72
C LYS A 25 14.86 -7.67 -7.60
N PRO A 26 14.71 -8.65 -6.69
CA PRO A 26 13.71 -8.62 -5.63
C PRO A 26 13.74 -7.34 -4.79
N GLU A 27 14.93 -6.86 -4.41
CA GLU A 27 15.11 -5.65 -3.60
C GLU A 27 14.56 -4.40 -4.31
N LEU A 28 14.88 -4.23 -5.60
CA LEU A 28 14.41 -3.10 -6.39
C LEU A 28 12.89 -3.18 -6.63
N ALA A 29 12.36 -4.38 -6.87
CA ALA A 29 10.92 -4.58 -7.01
C ALA A 29 10.18 -4.27 -5.70
N GLY A 30 10.73 -4.68 -4.56
CA GLY A 30 10.23 -4.34 -3.23
C GLY A 30 10.22 -2.84 -3.00
N PHE A 31 11.34 -2.15 -3.32
CA PHE A 31 11.42 -0.69 -3.23
C PHE A 31 10.36 0.01 -4.10
N ILE A 32 10.21 -0.38 -5.37
CA ILE A 32 9.21 0.19 -6.28
C ILE A 32 7.79 -0.05 -5.78
N THR A 33 7.52 -1.25 -5.23
CA THR A 33 6.22 -1.58 -4.65
C THR A 33 5.92 -0.78 -3.38
N ALA A 34 6.96 -0.49 -2.58
CA ALA A 34 6.85 0.31 -1.36
C ALA A 34 6.71 1.82 -1.63
N LEU A 35 7.11 2.30 -2.81
CA LEU A 35 6.86 3.69 -3.19
C LEU A 35 5.34 3.94 -3.18
N PRO A 36 4.90 5.11 -2.68
CA PRO A 36 3.48 5.45 -2.59
C PRO A 36 2.93 5.88 -3.96
N LEU A 37 3.22 5.12 -5.04
CA LEU A 37 2.87 5.45 -6.42
C LEU A 37 1.36 5.61 -6.58
N VAL A 38 0.58 4.71 -5.96
CA VAL A 38 -0.88 4.80 -5.95
C VAL A 38 -1.34 6.07 -5.24
N SER A 39 -0.76 6.39 -4.08
CA SER A 39 -1.11 7.60 -3.31
C SER A 39 -0.77 8.89 -4.05
N ILE A 40 0.40 8.96 -4.70
CA ILE A 40 0.83 10.12 -5.51
C ILE A 40 -0.20 10.38 -6.61
N LEU A 41 -0.55 9.34 -7.37
CA LEU A 41 -1.53 9.44 -8.46
C LEU A 41 -2.93 9.76 -7.94
N ALA A 42 -3.37 9.11 -6.85
CA ALA A 42 -4.69 9.32 -6.27
C ALA A 42 -4.87 10.77 -5.75
N ILE A 43 -3.88 11.31 -5.05
CA ILE A 43 -3.91 12.70 -4.55
C ILE A 43 -3.91 13.68 -5.73
N ALA A 44 -3.05 13.47 -6.73
CA ALA A 44 -2.97 14.33 -7.92
C ALA A 44 -4.30 14.34 -8.68
N PHE A 45 -4.88 13.17 -8.94
CA PHE A 45 -6.15 13.07 -9.64
C PHE A 45 -7.33 13.59 -8.82
N SER A 46 -7.33 13.42 -7.49
CA SER A 46 -8.34 14.00 -6.61
C SER A 46 -8.33 15.52 -6.70
N TYR A 47 -7.14 16.12 -6.66
CA TYR A 47 -7.00 17.58 -6.80
C TYR A 47 -7.43 18.07 -8.18
N MET A 48 -7.03 17.38 -9.25
CA MET A 48 -7.43 17.75 -10.61
C MET A 48 -8.95 17.67 -10.85
N GLN A 49 -9.65 16.78 -10.15
CA GLN A 49 -11.08 16.55 -10.33
C GLN A 49 -11.93 17.50 -9.48
N HIS A 50 -11.49 17.79 -8.25
CA HIS A 50 -12.29 18.53 -7.28
C HIS A 50 -11.77 19.93 -6.96
N HIS A 51 -10.52 20.24 -7.35
CA HIS A 51 -9.84 21.51 -7.08
C HIS A 51 -9.84 21.94 -5.60
N ASP A 52 -9.97 20.97 -4.69
CA ASP A 52 -10.04 21.20 -3.24
C ASP A 52 -8.70 20.85 -2.59
N THR A 53 -7.98 21.88 -2.16
CA THR A 53 -6.67 21.74 -1.49
C THR A 53 -6.80 21.15 -0.09
N ALA A 54 -7.89 21.43 0.63
CA ALA A 54 -8.11 20.95 1.99
C ALA A 54 -8.35 19.43 2.00
N ILE A 55 -9.20 18.94 1.08
CA ILE A 55 -9.43 17.50 0.92
C ILE A 55 -8.15 16.77 0.50
N SER A 56 -7.41 17.30 -0.47
CA SER A 56 -6.13 16.70 -0.88
C SER A 56 -5.10 16.67 0.25
N ALA A 57 -5.01 17.72 1.06
CA ALA A 57 -4.12 17.77 2.22
C ALA A 57 -4.54 16.80 3.34
N GLN A 58 -5.84 16.70 3.62
CA GLN A 58 -6.38 15.73 4.57
C GLN A 58 -6.07 14.29 4.11
N TYR A 59 -6.24 14.01 2.81
CA TYR A 59 -5.94 12.71 2.25
C TYR A 59 -4.46 12.35 2.43
N ALA A 60 -3.54 13.27 2.12
CA ALA A 60 -2.10 13.07 2.34
C ALA A 60 -1.76 12.79 3.81
N ARG A 61 -2.33 13.55 4.76
CA ARG A 61 -2.15 13.32 6.21
C ARG A 61 -2.65 11.94 6.64
N SER A 62 -3.80 11.51 6.12
CA SER A 62 -4.33 10.18 6.41
C SER A 62 -3.39 9.07 5.94
N ILE A 63 -2.72 9.25 4.80
CA ILE A 63 -1.78 8.26 4.26
C ILE A 63 -0.56 8.12 5.17
N ILE A 64 -0.04 9.22 5.73
CA ILE A 64 1.09 9.19 6.67
C ILE A 64 0.80 8.26 7.86
N LEU A 65 -0.43 8.30 8.40
CA LEU A 65 -0.84 7.43 9.50
C LEU A 65 -1.10 5.99 9.06
N ALA A 66 -1.64 5.79 7.86
CA ALA A 66 -1.98 4.46 7.34
C ALA A 66 -0.75 3.65 6.91
N VAL A 67 0.32 4.30 6.42
CA VAL A 67 1.52 3.61 5.92
C VAL A 67 2.20 2.75 7.00
N PRO A 68 2.45 3.22 8.23
CA PRO A 68 3.00 2.37 9.29
C PRO A 68 2.13 1.16 9.62
N VAL A 69 0.79 1.31 9.58
CA VAL A 69 -0.13 0.19 9.78
C VAL A 69 0.05 -0.86 8.68
N SER A 70 0.33 -0.43 7.45
CA SER A 70 0.56 -1.35 6.31
C SER A 70 1.81 -2.22 6.48
N TRP A 71 2.78 -1.82 7.31
CA TRP A 71 3.97 -2.62 7.61
C TRP A 71 3.65 -3.95 8.30
N LEU A 72 2.51 -4.03 9.00
CA LEU A 72 2.03 -5.26 9.63
C LEU A 72 1.81 -6.40 8.63
N PHE A 73 1.46 -6.09 7.38
CA PHE A 73 1.34 -7.09 6.33
C PHE A 73 2.67 -7.78 6.03
N PHE A 74 3.76 -7.02 6.03
CA PHE A 74 5.09 -7.50 5.66
C PHE A 74 5.79 -8.22 6.82
N ALA A 75 5.37 -7.97 8.07
CA ALA A 75 6.01 -8.50 9.28
C ALA A 75 6.16 -10.04 9.31
N PRO A 76 5.15 -10.86 8.92
CA PRO A 76 5.29 -12.32 8.90
C PRO A 76 6.35 -12.81 7.90
N PHE A 77 6.59 -12.05 6.83
CA PHE A 77 7.51 -12.48 5.78
C PHE A 77 8.96 -12.58 6.25
N PHE A 78 9.35 -11.82 7.28
CA PHE A 78 10.67 -11.89 7.92
C PHE A 78 10.96 -13.23 8.61
N PHE A 79 9.93 -14.01 8.93
CA PHE A 79 10.04 -15.29 9.64
C PHE A 79 9.79 -16.50 8.73
N THR A 80 9.45 -16.27 7.46
CA THR A 80 9.15 -17.32 6.45
C THR A 80 10.26 -18.37 6.40
N GLU A 81 11.51 -17.92 6.18
CA GLU A 81 12.66 -18.81 6.07
C GLU A 81 13.11 -19.38 7.44
N LYS A 82 13.02 -18.57 8.51
CA LYS A 82 13.50 -18.96 9.85
C LYS A 82 12.67 -20.06 10.48
N TRP A 83 11.34 -20.04 10.27
CA TRP A 83 10.41 -20.97 10.91
C TRP A 83 9.84 -21.99 9.93
N GLY A 84 10.31 -21.99 8.68
CA GLY A 84 9.77 -22.86 7.62
C GLY A 84 8.29 -22.60 7.34
N THR A 85 7.79 -21.41 7.66
CA THR A 85 6.39 -21.06 7.37
C THR A 85 6.28 -20.84 5.86
N GLY A 86 5.33 -21.51 5.21
CA GLY A 86 5.15 -21.37 3.76
C GLY A 86 4.66 -19.97 3.37
N PHE A 87 4.90 -19.56 2.12
CA PHE A 87 4.47 -18.26 1.59
C PHE A 87 3.01 -17.92 1.89
N TRP A 88 2.09 -18.86 1.66
CA TRP A 88 0.66 -18.66 1.86
C TRP A 88 0.28 -18.44 3.33
N ALA A 89 1.00 -19.08 4.26
CA ALA A 89 0.78 -18.86 5.68
C ALA A 89 1.18 -17.42 6.05
N SER A 90 2.37 -16.97 5.66
CA SER A 90 2.82 -15.59 5.89
C SER A 90 1.88 -14.56 5.24
N TYR A 91 1.38 -14.86 4.04
CA TYR A 91 0.44 -13.98 3.32
C TYR A 91 -0.90 -13.83 4.04
N VAL A 92 -1.52 -14.94 4.46
CA VAL A 92 -2.81 -14.91 5.18
C VAL A 92 -2.67 -14.26 6.54
N VAL A 93 -1.60 -14.58 7.28
CA VAL A 93 -1.31 -13.93 8.57
C VAL A 93 -1.10 -12.44 8.38
N GLY A 94 -0.37 -12.02 7.34
CA GLY A 94 -0.17 -10.61 7.02
C GLY A 94 -1.48 -9.87 6.76
N LEU A 95 -2.40 -10.47 6.00
CA LEU A 95 -3.75 -9.91 5.78
C LEU A 95 -4.54 -9.82 7.09
N ALA A 96 -4.49 -10.84 7.94
CA ALA A 96 -5.16 -10.81 9.24
C ALA A 96 -4.58 -9.70 10.13
N LEU A 97 -3.26 -9.52 10.14
CA LEU A 97 -2.59 -8.46 10.89
C LEU A 97 -2.96 -7.06 10.39
N LEU A 98 -3.19 -6.87 9.08
CA LEU A 98 -3.72 -5.60 8.56
C LEU A 98 -5.09 -5.27 9.12
N VAL A 99 -5.99 -6.26 9.15
CA VAL A 99 -7.36 -6.08 9.69
C VAL A 99 -7.28 -5.71 11.17
N VAL A 100 -6.48 -6.44 11.95
CA VAL A 100 -6.25 -6.14 13.37
C VAL A 100 -5.63 -4.75 13.54
N GLY A 101 -4.61 -4.43 12.76
CA GLY A 101 -3.92 -3.14 12.78
C GLY A 101 -4.83 -1.96 12.49
N TYR A 102 -5.77 -2.11 11.56
CA TYR A 102 -6.80 -1.10 11.28
C TYR A 102 -7.67 -0.82 12.53
N PHE A 103 -8.17 -1.86 13.20
CA PHE A 103 -8.99 -1.68 14.39
C PHE A 103 -8.19 -1.09 15.57
N LEU A 104 -6.94 -1.52 15.76
CA LEU A 104 -6.06 -0.93 16.77
C LEU A 104 -5.80 0.55 16.52
N HIS A 105 -5.46 0.91 15.28
CA HIS A 105 -5.29 2.31 14.88
C HIS A 105 -6.57 3.11 15.14
N GLN A 106 -7.74 2.58 14.76
CA GLN A 106 -9.03 3.24 15.00
C GLN A 106 -9.30 3.45 16.50
N GLN A 107 -8.99 2.46 17.34
CA GLN A 107 -9.15 2.58 18.79
C GLN A 107 -8.23 3.65 19.36
N ILE A 108 -6.94 3.65 18.98
CA ILE A 108 -5.96 4.64 19.44
C ILE A 108 -6.40 6.05 19.05
N MET A 109 -6.81 6.26 17.79
CA MET A 109 -7.28 7.56 17.31
C MET A 109 -8.59 8.03 17.96
N ARG A 110 -9.32 7.19 18.71
CA ARG A 110 -10.47 7.62 19.53
C ARG A 110 -10.06 8.18 20.88
N PHE A 111 -8.84 7.87 21.35
CA PHE A 111 -8.30 8.37 22.61
C PHE A 111 -7.51 9.68 22.46
N PHE A 112 -7.27 10.13 21.22
CA PHE A 112 -6.68 11.41 20.86
C PHE A 112 -7.75 12.31 20.23
#